data_AF-A0AAN6QTK9-F1
#
_entry.id   AF-A0AAN6QTK9-F1
#
_cell.length_a   1.000
_cell.length_b   1.000
_cell.length_c   1.000
_cell.angle_alpha   90.00
_cell.angle_beta   90.00
_cell.angle_gamma   90.00
#
_symmetry.space_group_name_H-M   'P 1'
#
loop_
_entity.id
_entity.type
_entity.pdbx_description
1 polymer ?
#
loop_
_entity_poly.entity_id
_entity_poly.type
_entity_poly.pdbx_seq_one_letter_code
_entity_poly.pdbx_strand_id
1 'polypeptide(L)'
;MTILIRAQTLRPGITVILDAPPNDETSKALSGIRALDVGYSALKPQIEKTKNLFETFDWLHCAICHGGLPSGGAGALVCSTEGCNAASHIECLSTAFLLAEGEADAILPTSGSCPGCNIELQWAELVKELSLRMRGAKEVEDLFRERRKRKKGVEVTESDGEAESSTDEADEGGRLPEEDGWHELPESSADEAEQAIIPKKPSPPKKRSKSKRVAPPPPVAELIIEESDWEGAEIIA
;
A
#
# COMPACT_ATOMS: atom_id res chain seq x y z
N MET A 1 41.93 30.86 -6.45
CA MET A 1 41.23 29.64 -6.00
C MET A 1 39.78 29.75 -6.45
N THR A 2 39.44 29.09 -7.54
CA THR A 2 38.08 29.09 -8.11
C THR A 2 37.26 28.04 -7.38
N ILE A 3 36.26 28.48 -6.62
CA ILE A 3 35.28 27.60 -5.98
C ILE A 3 34.42 27.04 -7.10
N LEU A 4 34.63 25.77 -7.46
CA LEU A 4 33.71 25.02 -8.30
C LEU A 4 32.46 24.74 -7.48
N ILE A 5 31.45 25.60 -7.63
CA ILE A 5 30.08 25.28 -7.19
C ILE A 5 29.64 24.13 -8.09
N ARG A 6 29.78 22.89 -7.60
CA ARG A 6 29.13 21.74 -8.23
C ARG A 6 27.64 21.96 -8.08
N ALA A 7 26.98 22.36 -9.16
CA ALA A 7 25.53 22.31 -9.24
C ALA A 7 25.11 20.85 -9.05
N GLN A 8 24.57 20.54 -7.88
CA GLN A 8 23.96 19.25 -7.63
C GLN A 8 22.69 19.18 -8.48
N THR A 9 22.66 18.24 -9.41
CA THR A 9 21.48 17.95 -10.22
C THR A 9 20.45 17.24 -9.34
N LEU A 10 19.17 17.48 -9.60
CA LEU A 10 18.11 16.74 -8.95
C LEU A 10 18.28 15.23 -9.21
N ARG A 11 17.96 14.42 -8.20
CA ARG A 11 17.97 12.97 -8.35
C ARG A 11 16.97 12.57 -9.44
N PRO A 12 17.29 11.59 -10.30
CA PRO A 12 16.32 10.97 -11.19
C PRO A 12 15.05 10.55 -10.45
N GLY A 13 13.89 10.69 -11.11
CA GLY A 13 12.57 10.43 -10.50
C GLY A 13 11.94 11.62 -9.77
N ILE A 14 12.68 12.71 -9.52
CA ILE A 14 12.09 13.95 -8.98
C ILE A 14 11.59 14.82 -10.13
N THR A 15 10.28 15.05 -10.19
CA THR A 15 9.65 15.94 -11.16
C THR A 15 9.42 17.33 -10.57
N VAL A 16 9.73 18.37 -11.35
CA VAL A 16 9.47 19.78 -10.99
C VAL A 16 8.44 20.32 -11.97
N ILE A 17 7.28 20.71 -11.44
CA ILE A 17 6.14 21.18 -12.24
C ILE A 17 5.76 22.58 -11.74
N LEU A 18 5.57 23.51 -12.67
CA LEU A 18 5.06 24.85 -12.40
C LEU A 18 3.62 24.94 -12.89
N ASP A 19 2.70 25.35 -12.01
CA ASP A 19 1.31 25.62 -12.36
C ASP A 19 1.10 27.14 -12.47
N ALA A 20 1.24 27.66 -13.70
CA ALA A 20 1.02 29.07 -13.99
C ALA A 20 -0.48 29.33 -14.19
N PRO A 21 -1.03 30.44 -13.66
CA PRO A 21 -2.44 30.75 -13.84
C PRO A 21 -2.77 30.89 -15.34
N PRO A 22 -3.96 30.44 -15.76
CA PRO A 22 -4.37 30.57 -17.15
C PRO A 22 -4.41 32.05 -17.53
N ASN A 23 -3.93 32.37 -18.73
CA ASN A 23 -3.88 33.74 -19.26
C ASN A 23 -5.26 34.28 -19.68
N ASP A 24 -6.31 33.48 -19.51
CA ASP A 24 -7.68 33.76 -19.94
C ASP A 24 -8.59 33.90 -18.71
N GLU A 25 -9.00 35.14 -18.44
CA GLU A 25 -9.92 35.56 -17.37
C GLU A 25 -11.28 34.85 -17.41
N THR A 26 -11.65 34.20 -18.53
CA THR A 26 -12.91 33.46 -18.65
C THR A 26 -12.82 31.99 -18.23
N SER A 27 -11.61 31.46 -18.00
CA SER A 27 -11.42 30.06 -17.65
C SER A 27 -11.65 29.82 -16.16
N LYS A 28 -12.72 29.08 -15.82
CA LYS A 28 -12.99 28.59 -14.44
C LYS A 28 -12.05 27.44 -14.01
N ALA A 29 -10.92 27.26 -14.69
CA ALA A 29 -9.96 26.23 -14.34
C ALA A 29 -9.37 26.55 -12.97
N LEU A 30 -9.34 25.56 -12.08
CA LEU A 30 -8.64 25.68 -10.82
C LEU A 30 -7.13 25.76 -11.11
N SER A 31 -6.41 26.60 -10.38
CA SER A 31 -4.97 26.78 -10.52
C SER A 31 -4.28 26.84 -9.15
N GLY A 32 -2.97 26.63 -9.17
CA GLY A 32 -2.12 26.54 -7.99
C GLY A 32 -2.60 25.46 -7.03
N ILE A 33 -2.63 25.80 -5.74
CA ILE A 33 -3.05 24.86 -4.68
C ILE A 33 -4.48 24.32 -4.84
N ARG A 34 -5.35 25.02 -5.59
CA ARG A 34 -6.74 24.59 -5.80
C ARG A 34 -6.86 23.49 -6.84
N ALA A 35 -5.86 23.33 -7.70
CA ALA A 35 -5.82 22.28 -8.71
C ALA A 35 -5.30 20.95 -8.16
N LEU A 36 -4.73 20.94 -6.95
CA LEU A 36 -4.20 19.72 -6.33
C LEU A 36 -5.33 18.77 -5.95
N ASP A 37 -5.23 17.52 -6.41
CA ASP A 37 -6.09 16.44 -5.91
C ASP A 37 -5.67 16.12 -4.47
N VAL A 38 -6.44 16.61 -3.51
CA VAL A 38 -6.26 16.33 -2.08
C VAL A 38 -6.87 14.97 -1.70
N GLY A 39 -7.59 14.34 -2.62
CA GLY A 39 -8.09 12.97 -2.48
C GLY A 39 -7.21 11.97 -3.22
N TYR A 40 -7.84 10.87 -3.62
CA TYR A 40 -7.21 9.80 -4.40
C TYR A 40 -7.93 9.59 -5.74
N SER A 41 -8.56 10.65 -6.27
CA SER A 41 -9.43 10.55 -7.44
C SER A 41 -8.67 10.06 -8.69
N ALA A 42 -7.41 10.49 -8.82
CA ALA A 42 -6.51 10.04 -9.90
C ALA A 42 -6.20 8.52 -9.85
N LEU A 43 -6.26 7.89 -8.67
CA LEU A 43 -5.96 6.46 -8.51
C LEU A 43 -7.17 5.56 -8.78
N LYS A 44 -8.38 6.13 -8.84
CA LYS A 44 -9.62 5.35 -9.00
C LYS A 44 -9.57 4.35 -10.17
N PRO A 45 -9.11 4.70 -11.39
CA PRO A 45 -9.03 3.76 -12.50
C PRO A 45 -8.10 2.57 -12.22
N GLN A 46 -6.98 2.82 -11.54
CA GLN A 46 -6.01 1.78 -11.20
C GLN A 46 -6.55 0.82 -10.13
N ILE A 47 -7.26 1.35 -9.13
CA ILE A 47 -7.89 0.55 -8.08
C ILE A 47 -9.01 -0.31 -8.69
N GLU A 48 -9.83 0.26 -9.56
CA GLU A 48 -10.90 -0.46 -10.27
C GLU A 48 -10.33 -1.58 -11.14
N LYS A 49 -9.30 -1.28 -11.94
CA LYS A 49 -8.56 -2.28 -12.72
C LYS A 49 -8.05 -3.42 -11.85
N THR A 50 -7.45 -3.10 -10.70
CA THR A 50 -6.89 -4.10 -9.80
C THR A 50 -7.98 -4.98 -9.19
N LYS A 51 -9.08 -4.38 -8.72
CA LYS A 51 -10.25 -5.14 -8.23
C LYS A 51 -10.78 -6.09 -9.31
N ASN A 52 -11.07 -5.57 -10.49
CA ASN A 52 -11.57 -6.37 -11.61
C ASN A 52 -10.63 -7.52 -11.96
N LEU A 53 -9.31 -7.29 -11.91
CA LEU A 53 -8.29 -8.31 -12.19
C LEU A 53 -8.34 -9.45 -11.16
N PHE A 54 -8.43 -9.15 -9.87
CA PHE A 54 -8.49 -10.18 -8.83
C PHE A 54 -9.88 -10.83 -8.69
N GLU A 55 -10.96 -10.17 -9.15
CA GLU A 55 -12.30 -10.73 -9.20
C GLU A 55 -12.54 -11.61 -10.44
N THR A 56 -11.92 -11.29 -11.58
CA THR A 56 -12.12 -12.02 -12.85
C THR A 56 -11.28 -13.28 -12.93
N PHE A 57 -10.09 -13.29 -12.32
CA PHE A 57 -9.14 -14.39 -12.43
C PHE A 57 -8.96 -15.08 -11.08
N ASP A 58 -9.42 -16.33 -11.00
CA ASP A 58 -9.26 -17.17 -9.79
C ASP A 58 -7.79 -17.50 -9.46
N TRP A 59 -6.92 -17.46 -10.49
CA TRP A 59 -5.50 -17.75 -10.32
C TRP A 59 -4.63 -16.77 -11.10
N LEU A 60 -3.98 -15.87 -10.35
CA LEU A 60 -2.99 -14.95 -10.86
C LEU A 60 -1.59 -15.40 -10.45
N HIS A 61 -0.64 -15.22 -11.35
CA HIS A 61 0.77 -15.55 -11.13
C HIS A 61 1.61 -14.28 -11.17
N CYS A 62 2.66 -14.24 -10.35
CA CYS A 62 3.64 -13.18 -10.42
C CYS A 62 4.35 -13.20 -11.78
N ALA A 63 4.47 -12.04 -12.41
CA ALA A 63 5.14 -11.89 -13.69
C ALA A 63 6.66 -12.14 -13.65
N ILE A 64 7.25 -12.28 -12.45
CA ILE A 64 8.69 -12.44 -12.24
C ILE A 64 9.02 -13.86 -11.79
N CYS A 65 8.48 -14.31 -10.66
CA CYS A 65 8.79 -15.64 -10.11
C CYS A 65 7.82 -16.73 -10.58
N HIS A 66 6.74 -16.36 -11.28
CA HIS A 66 5.65 -17.25 -11.68
C HIS A 66 4.98 -17.99 -10.52
N GLY A 67 5.20 -17.57 -9.27
CA GLY A 67 4.48 -18.06 -8.10
C GLY A 67 3.07 -17.48 -8.02
N GLY A 68 2.16 -18.17 -7.33
CA GLY A 68 0.80 -17.70 -7.11
C GLY A 68 0.74 -16.36 -6.36
N LEU A 69 -0.21 -15.52 -6.75
CA LEU A 69 -0.55 -14.29 -6.03
C LEU A 69 -1.75 -14.55 -5.11
N PRO A 70 -1.83 -13.84 -3.98
CA PRO A 70 -2.96 -13.95 -3.07
C PRO A 70 -4.25 -13.50 -3.76
N SER A 71 -5.35 -14.22 -3.53
CA SER A 71 -6.64 -14.03 -4.21
C SER A 71 -7.24 -12.63 -3.98
N GLY A 72 -7.05 -12.03 -2.81
CA GLY A 72 -7.46 -10.64 -2.53
C GLY A 72 -6.47 -9.57 -3.01
N GLY A 73 -5.41 -9.98 -3.72
CA GLY A 73 -4.31 -9.11 -4.17
C GLY A 73 -3.46 -8.50 -3.06
N ALA A 74 -3.68 -8.84 -1.79
CA ALA A 74 -2.95 -8.28 -0.65
C ALA A 74 -1.43 -8.54 -0.82
N GLY A 75 -0.60 -7.50 -0.86
CA GLY A 75 0.84 -7.65 -1.11
C GLY A 75 1.23 -7.93 -2.57
N ALA A 76 0.28 -7.84 -3.51
CA ALA A 76 0.55 -7.87 -4.95
C ALA A 76 0.51 -6.46 -5.53
N LEU A 77 1.54 -6.09 -6.30
CA LEU A 77 1.58 -4.86 -7.09
C LEU A 77 1.06 -5.15 -8.50
N VAL A 78 0.18 -4.29 -9.00
CA VAL A 78 -0.36 -4.36 -10.37
C VAL A 78 0.17 -3.18 -11.17
N CYS A 79 0.57 -3.44 -12.42
CA CYS A 79 1.03 -2.41 -13.34
C CYS A 79 0.01 -1.27 -13.48
N SER A 80 0.46 0.00 -13.36
CA SER A 80 -0.42 1.18 -13.51
C SER A 80 -0.76 1.49 -14.97
N THR A 81 0.00 0.98 -15.94
CA THR A 81 -0.26 1.21 -17.36
C THR A 81 -1.60 0.62 -17.82
N GLU A 82 -2.38 1.40 -18.55
CA GLU A 82 -3.61 0.94 -19.20
C GLU A 82 -3.37 -0.28 -20.11
N GLY A 83 -4.27 -1.27 -20.06
CA GLY A 83 -4.18 -2.50 -20.86
C GLY A 83 -3.16 -3.55 -20.40
N CYS A 84 -2.27 -3.25 -19.44
CA CYS A 84 -1.31 -4.24 -18.92
C CYS A 84 -1.81 -4.88 -17.62
N ASN A 85 -2.02 -6.20 -17.61
CA ASN A 85 -2.48 -6.94 -16.43
C ASN A 85 -1.36 -7.63 -15.64
N ALA A 86 -0.10 -7.20 -15.83
CA ALA A 86 1.02 -7.76 -15.09
C ALA A 86 0.89 -7.44 -13.60
N ALA A 87 0.92 -8.50 -12.78
CA ALA A 87 0.92 -8.41 -11.33
C ALA A 87 2.16 -9.13 -10.78
N SER A 88 2.70 -8.67 -9.66
CA SER A 88 3.92 -9.23 -9.05
C SER A 88 3.90 -9.12 -7.53
N HIS A 89 4.61 -10.01 -6.84
CA HIS A 89 4.89 -9.81 -5.42
C HIS A 89 5.69 -8.52 -5.23
N ILE A 90 5.43 -7.81 -4.14
CA ILE A 90 6.16 -6.59 -3.77
C ILE A 90 7.68 -6.83 -3.70
N GLU A 91 8.11 -7.96 -3.14
CA GLU A 91 9.52 -8.35 -3.01
C GLU A 91 10.16 -8.64 -4.38
N CYS A 92 9.46 -9.35 -5.26
CA CYS A 92 9.98 -9.64 -6.59
C CYS A 92 10.16 -8.37 -7.42
N LEU A 93 9.15 -7.49 -7.42
CA LEU A 93 9.19 -6.27 -8.23
C LEU A 93 10.21 -5.27 -7.68
N SER A 94 10.30 -5.11 -6.35
CA SER A 94 11.32 -4.25 -5.75
C SER A 94 12.73 -4.73 -6.06
N THR A 95 12.99 -6.04 -5.92
CA THR A 95 14.30 -6.61 -6.27
C THR A 95 14.63 -6.39 -7.74
N ALA A 96 13.67 -6.60 -8.65
CA ALA A 96 13.87 -6.36 -10.08
C ALA A 96 14.19 -4.90 -10.39
N PHE A 97 13.51 -3.94 -9.75
CA PHE A 97 13.76 -2.51 -9.95
C PHE A 97 15.12 -2.09 -9.38
N LEU A 98 15.48 -2.55 -8.18
CA LEU A 98 16.77 -2.27 -7.55
C LEU A 98 17.95 -2.81 -8.37
N LEU A 99 17.82 -4.03 -8.92
CA LEU A 99 18.82 -4.61 -9.81
C LEU A 99 19.00 -3.80 -11.10
N ALA A 100 17.94 -3.17 -11.60
CA ALA A 100 17.99 -2.32 -12.78
C ALA A 100 18.58 -0.93 -12.49
N GLU A 101 18.36 -0.37 -11.31
CA GLU A 101 18.93 0.92 -10.89
C GLU A 101 20.45 0.85 -10.63
N GLY A 102 20.97 -0.32 -10.25
CA GLY A 102 22.41 -0.56 -10.11
C GLY A 102 23.05 0.04 -8.86
N GLU A 103 22.26 0.53 -7.91
CA GLU A 103 22.71 1.08 -6.63
C GLU A 103 22.77 -0.04 -5.59
N ALA A 104 23.98 -0.50 -5.25
CA ALA A 104 24.20 -1.72 -4.46
C ALA A 104 23.65 -1.65 -3.03
N ASP A 105 23.56 -0.44 -2.45
CA ASP A 105 23.10 -0.21 -1.09
C ASP A 105 21.65 0.31 -1.02
N ALA A 106 20.96 0.42 -2.16
CA ALA A 106 19.58 0.91 -2.20
C ALA A 106 18.61 -0.16 -1.68
N ILE A 107 17.72 0.27 -0.77
CA ILE A 107 16.64 -0.56 -0.21
C ILE A 107 15.30 -0.27 -0.88
N LEU A 108 15.10 0.97 -1.33
CA LEU A 108 13.86 1.42 -1.95
C LEU A 108 14.10 1.81 -3.41
N PRO A 109 13.48 1.12 -4.37
CA PRO A 109 13.55 1.54 -5.76
C PRO A 109 12.78 2.84 -5.95
N THR A 110 13.20 3.63 -6.93
CA THR A 110 12.50 4.84 -7.36
C THR A 110 11.58 4.56 -8.56
N SER A 111 12.11 3.89 -9.57
CA SER A 111 11.34 3.47 -10.75
C SER A 111 11.88 2.17 -11.34
N GLY A 112 11.17 1.63 -12.31
CA GLY A 112 11.65 0.48 -13.07
C GLY A 112 10.67 0.03 -14.14
N SER A 113 11.15 -0.79 -15.07
CA SER A 113 10.35 -1.26 -16.19
C SER A 113 9.43 -2.41 -15.78
N CYS A 114 8.16 -2.32 -16.15
CA CYS A 114 7.19 -3.39 -15.96
C CYS A 114 7.63 -4.68 -16.68
N PRO A 115 7.64 -5.85 -16.03
CA PRO A 115 8.01 -7.12 -16.69
C PRO A 115 7.02 -7.57 -17.78
N GLY A 116 5.81 -7.01 -17.81
CA GLY A 116 4.79 -7.33 -18.82
C GLY A 116 4.81 -6.41 -20.04
N CYS A 117 4.68 -5.10 -19.83
CA CYS A 117 4.60 -4.11 -20.92
C CYS A 117 5.89 -3.33 -21.17
N ASN A 118 6.93 -3.52 -20.33
CA ASN A 118 8.21 -2.82 -20.41
C ASN A 118 8.14 -1.29 -20.33
N ILE A 119 7.01 -0.74 -19.88
CA ILE A 119 6.84 0.69 -19.60
C ILE A 119 7.38 0.98 -18.20
N GLU A 120 8.03 2.13 -18.05
CA GLU A 120 8.56 2.60 -16.78
C GLU A 120 7.42 2.89 -15.80
N LEU A 121 7.53 2.34 -14.60
CA LEU A 121 6.59 2.53 -13.50
C LEU A 121 7.28 3.26 -12.35
N GLN A 122 6.55 4.16 -11.70
CA GLN A 122 7.02 4.84 -10.49
C GLN A 122 6.70 3.99 -9.26
N TRP A 123 7.72 3.66 -8.45
CA TRP A 123 7.53 2.81 -7.28
C TRP A 123 6.50 3.40 -6.32
N ALA A 124 6.58 4.70 -6.07
CA ALA A 124 5.69 5.45 -5.19
C ALA A 124 4.20 5.35 -5.61
N GLU A 125 3.90 5.31 -6.90
CA GLU A 125 2.53 5.16 -7.41
C GLU A 125 1.98 3.75 -7.13
N LEU A 126 2.80 2.74 -7.41
CA LEU A 126 2.44 1.33 -7.18
C LEU A 126 2.17 1.04 -5.70
N VAL A 127 3.06 1.48 -4.81
CA VAL A 127 2.88 1.23 -3.36
C VAL A 127 1.79 2.09 -2.75
N LYS A 128 1.47 3.25 -3.33
CA LYS A 128 0.34 4.08 -2.91
C LYS A 128 -0.98 3.37 -3.17
N GLU A 129 -1.18 2.82 -4.37
CA GLU A 129 -2.37 2.00 -4.68
C GLU A 129 -2.46 0.79 -3.73
N LEU A 130 -1.38 0.03 -3.59
CA LEU A 130 -1.35 -1.15 -2.72
C LEU A 130 -1.71 -0.80 -1.27
N SER A 131 -1.13 0.28 -0.74
CA SER A 131 -1.38 0.72 0.63
C SER A 131 -2.84 1.13 0.84
N LEU A 132 -3.41 1.83 -0.15
CA LEU A 132 -4.80 2.25 -0.12
C LEU A 132 -5.75 1.04 -0.14
N ARG A 133 -5.43 0.00 -0.93
CA ARG A 133 -6.22 -1.24 -0.97
C ARG A 133 -6.09 -2.08 0.31
N MET A 134 -4.92 -2.09 0.95
CA MET A 134 -4.69 -2.89 2.17
C MET A 134 -5.20 -2.21 3.45
N ARG A 135 -5.13 -0.87 3.53
CA ARG A 135 -5.34 -0.14 4.79
C ARG A 135 -6.36 1.01 4.66
N GLY A 136 -6.62 1.49 3.45
CA GLY A 136 -7.49 2.64 3.18
C GLY A 136 -8.90 2.26 2.78
N ALA A 137 -9.54 1.34 3.51
CA ALA A 137 -10.86 0.82 3.12
C ALA A 137 -11.92 1.94 3.02
N LYS A 138 -11.89 2.91 3.94
CA LYS A 138 -12.82 4.05 3.95
C LYS A 138 -12.58 4.98 2.76
N GLU A 139 -11.32 5.28 2.47
CA GLU A 139 -10.93 6.12 1.34
C GLU A 139 -11.33 5.47 0.02
N VAL A 140 -11.11 4.15 -0.11
CA VAL A 140 -11.56 3.39 -1.28
C VAL A 140 -13.09 3.44 -1.38
N GLU A 141 -13.83 3.22 -0.30
CA GLU A 141 -15.30 3.30 -0.31
C GLU A 141 -15.77 4.69 -0.77
N ASP A 142 -15.19 5.76 -0.24
CA ASP A 142 -15.53 7.14 -0.62
C ASP A 142 -15.20 7.46 -2.09
N LEU A 143 -14.15 6.86 -2.66
CA LEU A 143 -13.81 7.01 -4.09
C LEU A 143 -14.88 6.38 -5.01
N PHE A 144 -15.46 5.26 -4.59
CA PHE A 144 -16.49 4.55 -5.35
C PHE A 144 -17.91 5.01 -4.99
N ARG A 145 -18.08 5.78 -3.91
CA ARG A 145 -19.38 6.33 -3.53
C ARG A 145 -19.88 7.32 -4.58
N GLU A 146 -21.07 7.06 -5.09
CA GLU A 146 -21.71 7.97 -6.03
C GLU A 146 -22.08 9.29 -5.31
N ARG A 147 -21.58 10.41 -5.83
CA ARG A 147 -21.91 11.73 -5.26
C ARG A 147 -23.38 12.02 -5.52
N ARG A 148 -24.20 11.84 -4.49
CA ARG A 148 -25.61 12.26 -4.48
C ARG A 148 -25.65 13.74 -4.85
N LYS A 149 -26.16 14.05 -6.04
CA LYS A 149 -26.44 15.44 -6.44
C LYS A 149 -27.43 16.01 -5.41
N ARG A 150 -26.98 16.95 -4.58
CA ARG A 150 -27.90 17.83 -3.85
C ARG A 150 -28.72 18.55 -4.92
N LYS A 151 -30.02 18.25 -4.96
CA LYS A 151 -30.98 18.93 -5.83
C LYS A 151 -30.88 20.42 -5.51
N LYS A 152 -30.33 21.20 -6.44
CA LYS A 152 -30.26 22.66 -6.34
C LYS A 152 -31.71 23.15 -6.17
N GLY A 153 -31.95 23.90 -5.09
CA GLY A 153 -33.25 24.36 -4.67
C GLY A 153 -34.05 24.95 -5.82
N VAL A 154 -35.29 24.49 -5.93
CA VAL A 154 -36.34 25.19 -6.68
C VAL A 154 -36.62 26.48 -5.91
N GLU A 155 -36.53 27.59 -6.65
CA GLU A 155 -36.89 28.93 -6.24
C GLU A 155 -38.36 28.98 -5.78
N VAL A 156 -38.57 29.67 -4.65
CA VAL A 156 -39.84 29.83 -3.96
C VAL A 156 -40.83 30.62 -4.82
N THR A 157 -41.99 30.05 -5.12
CA THR A 157 -43.23 30.80 -5.36
C THR A 157 -44.29 30.30 -4.39
N GLU A 158 -44.84 31.23 -3.64
CA GLU A 158 -45.80 31.10 -2.55
C GLU A 158 -47.12 30.45 -3.01
N SER A 159 -47.62 29.46 -2.27
CA SER A 159 -49.06 29.21 -2.05
C SER A 159 -49.27 28.15 -0.97
N ASP A 160 -50.15 28.49 -0.03
CA ASP A 160 -50.61 27.77 1.16
C ASP A 160 -51.02 26.29 1.03
N GLY A 161 -50.91 25.57 2.15
CA GLY A 161 -51.57 24.28 2.37
C GLY A 161 -51.01 23.50 3.56
N GLU A 162 -51.57 23.73 4.74
CA GLU A 162 -51.30 23.11 6.04
C GLU A 162 -51.40 21.57 6.06
N ALA A 163 -50.54 20.92 6.87
CA ALA A 163 -50.91 19.97 7.94
C ALA A 163 -49.77 18.97 8.26
N GLU A 164 -49.07 19.29 9.34
CA GLU A 164 -48.50 18.44 10.40
C GLU A 164 -48.32 16.91 10.21
N SER A 165 -47.14 16.40 10.59
CA SER A 165 -46.96 15.69 11.87
C SER A 165 -45.55 15.07 12.00
N SER A 166 -44.79 15.58 12.99
CA SER A 166 -43.99 14.86 14.02
C SER A 166 -42.91 13.85 13.54
N THR A 167 -41.63 13.85 13.91
CA THR A 167 -40.87 14.33 15.10
C THR A 167 -39.36 14.15 14.79
N ASP A 168 -38.55 15.22 14.92
CA ASP A 168 -37.47 15.43 15.91
C ASP A 168 -36.89 14.19 16.65
N GLU A 169 -35.61 13.99 17.00
CA GLU A 169 -34.28 14.66 17.02
C GLU A 169 -33.28 13.49 17.32
N ALA A 170 -31.97 13.50 17.07
CA ALA A 170 -30.93 14.35 17.62
C ALA A 170 -29.63 14.03 16.82
N ASP A 171 -28.87 14.99 16.32
CA ASP A 171 -27.99 15.91 17.06
C ASP A 171 -27.09 15.19 18.07
N GLU A 172 -25.90 14.81 17.62
CA GLU A 172 -24.73 14.79 18.49
C GLU A 172 -23.58 15.45 17.74
N GLY A 173 -23.47 16.77 17.98
CA GLY A 173 -22.25 17.52 17.75
C GLY A 173 -21.10 16.90 18.52
N GLY A 174 -20.26 16.15 17.82
CA GLY A 174 -18.97 15.68 18.30
C GLY A 174 -18.02 16.86 18.51
N ARG A 175 -18.07 17.40 19.71
CA ARG A 175 -17.14 18.37 20.28
C ARG A 175 -15.70 17.94 20.04
N LEU A 176 -14.96 18.73 19.25
CA LEU A 176 -13.51 18.65 19.17
C LEU A 176 -12.94 19.05 20.55
N PRO A 177 -12.16 18.19 21.21
CA PRO A 177 -11.36 18.62 22.35
C PRO A 177 -10.25 19.54 21.82
N GLU A 178 -10.21 20.75 22.35
CA GLU A 178 -9.08 21.65 22.20
C GLU A 178 -7.86 21.07 22.95
N GLU A 179 -6.74 21.10 22.23
CA GLU A 179 -5.32 21.12 22.61
C GLU A 179 -4.86 20.68 24.02
N ASP A 180 -3.91 19.74 24.05
CA ASP A 180 -2.54 19.93 24.58
C ASP A 180 -1.96 18.63 25.13
N GLY A 181 -0.94 18.11 24.45
CA GLY A 181 -0.16 16.99 24.95
C GLY A 181 0.43 16.16 23.82
N TRP A 182 1.58 16.60 23.29
CA TRP A 182 2.48 15.64 22.64
C TRP A 182 2.72 14.52 23.65
N HIS A 183 2.34 13.29 23.31
CA HIS A 183 2.66 12.13 24.14
C HIS A 183 4.20 12.04 24.24
N GLU A 184 4.74 12.46 25.37
CA GLU A 184 6.12 12.15 25.74
C GLU A 184 6.25 10.64 25.79
N LEU A 185 6.95 10.09 24.79
CA LEU A 185 7.46 8.73 24.89
C LEU A 185 8.33 8.68 26.14
N PRO A 186 8.15 7.71 27.05
CA PRO A 186 9.07 7.57 28.16
C PRO A 186 10.48 7.42 27.59
N GLU A 187 11.37 8.33 28.00
CA GLU A 187 12.80 8.20 27.78
C GLU A 187 13.23 6.91 28.49
N SER A 188 13.21 5.78 27.78
CA SER A 188 13.73 4.53 28.34
C SER A 188 15.23 4.69 28.43
N SER A 189 15.66 4.94 29.66
CA SER A 189 17.02 4.96 30.15
C SER A 189 17.93 3.98 29.42
N ALA A 190 19.03 4.51 28.91
CA ALA A 190 20.27 3.77 28.76
C ALA A 190 20.67 3.14 30.12
N ASP A 191 21.53 2.13 30.05
CA ASP A 191 22.08 1.28 31.12
C ASP A 191 21.36 -0.09 31.18
N GLU A 192 21.95 -1.26 30.93
CA GLU A 192 23.34 -1.68 30.76
C GLU A 192 23.41 -2.92 29.84
N ALA A 193 24.59 -3.11 29.26
CA ALA A 193 24.95 -4.28 28.47
C ALA A 193 25.07 -5.53 29.33
N GLU A 194 24.21 -6.52 29.10
CA GLU A 194 24.52 -7.91 29.47
C GLU A 194 24.79 -8.75 28.22
N GLN A 195 26.06 -9.11 28.11
CA GLN A 195 26.63 -9.98 27.11
C GLN A 195 26.17 -11.42 27.35
N ALA A 196 25.10 -11.84 26.68
CA ALA A 196 24.79 -13.26 26.55
C ALA A 196 25.77 -13.90 25.54
N ILE A 197 26.91 -14.34 26.05
CA ILE A 197 27.88 -15.18 25.36
C ILE A 197 27.19 -16.49 24.99
N ILE A 198 26.76 -16.63 23.73
CA ILE A 198 26.33 -17.92 23.17
C ILE A 198 27.59 -18.68 22.71
N PRO A 199 28.01 -19.77 23.38
CA PRO A 199 29.16 -20.53 22.93
C PRO A 199 28.82 -21.30 21.64
N LYS A 200 29.33 -20.80 20.50
CA LYS A 200 29.35 -21.53 19.24
C LYS A 200 30.31 -22.72 19.36
N LYS A 201 29.77 -23.95 19.44
CA LYS A 201 30.57 -25.18 19.27
C LYS A 201 30.99 -25.31 17.79
N PRO A 202 32.30 -25.47 17.49
CA PRO A 202 32.76 -25.67 16.12
C PRO A 202 32.50 -27.12 15.66
N SER A 203 31.82 -27.27 14.52
CA SER A 203 31.66 -28.55 13.82
C SER A 203 32.89 -28.84 12.93
N PRO A 204 33.41 -30.09 12.91
CA PRO A 204 34.60 -30.45 12.15
C PRO A 204 34.31 -30.73 10.66
N PRO A 205 35.31 -30.58 9.77
CA PRO A 205 35.14 -30.72 8.32
C PRO A 205 35.02 -32.18 7.89
N LYS A 206 34.08 -32.49 6.97
CA LYS A 206 34.03 -33.78 6.27
C LYS A 206 34.20 -33.63 4.76
N LYS A 207 35.08 -34.48 4.24
CA LYS A 207 35.61 -34.53 2.88
C LYS A 207 34.56 -35.03 1.88
N ARG A 208 34.72 -34.60 0.63
CA ARG A 208 34.01 -35.09 -0.57
C ARG A 208 34.27 -36.58 -0.80
N SER A 209 33.22 -37.35 -1.09
CA SER A 209 33.32 -38.59 -1.88
C SER A 209 32.02 -38.90 -2.62
N LYS A 210 32.17 -39.57 -3.76
CA LYS A 210 31.23 -39.75 -4.88
C LYS A 210 30.06 -40.71 -4.59
N SER A 211 28.93 -40.41 -5.24
CA SER A 211 27.89 -41.27 -5.84
C SER A 211 27.82 -42.75 -5.44
N LYS A 212 26.63 -43.16 -4.96
CA LYS A 212 25.96 -44.43 -5.31
C LYS A 212 24.44 -44.34 -5.03
N ARG A 213 23.64 -45.01 -5.88
CA ARG A 213 22.17 -45.05 -5.92
C ARG A 213 21.57 -46.03 -4.88
N VAL A 214 20.22 -46.04 -4.81
CA VAL A 214 19.25 -47.03 -4.25
C VAL A 214 18.73 -46.60 -2.85
N ALA A 215 17.44 -46.59 -2.47
CA ALA A 215 16.21 -47.36 -2.78
C ALA A 215 14.91 -46.52 -2.52
N PRO A 216 13.67 -47.04 -2.71
CA PRO A 216 12.41 -46.27 -2.63
C PRO A 216 11.92 -46.01 -1.18
N PRO A 217 11.01 -45.04 -0.96
CA PRO A 217 10.60 -44.61 0.39
C PRO A 217 9.56 -45.55 1.06
N PRO A 218 9.57 -45.65 2.40
CA PRO A 218 8.57 -46.38 3.20
C PRO A 218 7.23 -45.61 3.34
N PRO A 219 6.14 -46.29 3.77
CA PRO A 219 4.79 -45.72 3.77
C PRO A 219 4.57 -44.68 4.89
N VAL A 220 3.65 -43.77 4.61
CA VAL A 220 3.24 -42.62 5.42
C VAL A 220 2.65 -43.08 6.75
N ALA A 221 3.17 -42.55 7.87
CA ALA A 221 2.53 -42.63 9.18
C ALA A 221 1.49 -41.51 9.29
N GLU A 222 0.28 -41.85 9.72
CA GLU A 222 -0.81 -40.91 10.03
C GLU A 222 -0.38 -39.96 11.14
N LEU A 223 -0.56 -38.65 10.91
CA LEU A 223 -0.39 -37.62 11.94
C LEU A 223 -1.63 -37.64 12.83
N ILE A 224 -1.55 -38.33 13.95
CA ILE A 224 -2.51 -38.23 15.05
C ILE A 224 -2.22 -36.90 15.75
N ILE A 225 -3.10 -35.91 15.58
CA ILE A 225 -3.02 -34.65 16.31
C ILE A 225 -3.69 -34.90 17.66
N GLU A 226 -2.89 -35.06 18.70
CA GLU A 226 -3.38 -35.05 20.09
C GLU A 226 -3.99 -33.68 20.39
N GLU A 227 -5.31 -33.67 20.53
CA GLU A 227 -6.12 -32.56 21.04
C GLU A 227 -5.80 -32.37 22.53
N SER A 228 -4.80 -31.53 22.81
CA SER A 228 -4.49 -31.08 24.17
C SER A 228 -5.53 -30.04 24.60
N ASP A 229 -6.34 -30.47 25.56
CA ASP A 229 -7.41 -29.76 26.25
C ASP A 229 -6.87 -28.55 27.02
N TRP A 230 -7.24 -27.34 26.61
CA TRP A 230 -6.93 -26.08 27.30
C TRP A 230 -8.07 -25.76 28.29
N GLU A 231 -8.15 -26.49 29.40
CA GLU A 231 -8.98 -26.08 30.55
C GLU A 231 -8.10 -25.43 31.63
N GLY A 232 -8.19 -24.12 31.78
CA GLY A 232 -7.51 -23.44 32.89
C GLY A 232 -7.40 -21.93 32.82
N ALA A 233 -8.46 -21.21 32.41
CA ALA A 233 -8.53 -19.76 32.56
C ALA A 233 -9.72 -19.35 33.45
N GLU A 234 -9.35 -19.03 34.71
CA GLU A 234 -9.89 -17.98 35.58
C GLU A 234 -11.37 -17.99 35.99
N ILE A 235 -11.61 -18.04 37.32
CA ILE A 235 -12.35 -16.97 38.02
C ILE A 235 -11.81 -16.89 39.47
N ILE A 236 -11.09 -15.83 39.82
CA ILE A 236 -10.93 -15.42 41.23
C ILE A 236 -11.79 -14.17 41.40
N ALA A 237 -12.79 -14.29 42.26
CA ALA A 237 -13.70 -13.23 42.70
C ALA A 237 -13.09 -12.37 43.81
#